data_AF-A0A0B2QVL8-F1
#
_entry.id   AF-A0A0B2QVL8-F1
#
_cell.length_a   1.000
_cell.length_b   1.000
_cell.length_c   1.000
_cell.angle_alpha   90.00
_cell.angle_beta   90.00
_cell.angle_gamma   90.00
#
_symmetry.space_group_name_H-M   'P 1'
#
loop_
_entity.id
_entity.type
_entity.pdbx_description
1 polymer ?
#
loop_
_entity_poly.entity_id
_entity_poly.type
_entity_poly.pdbx_seq_one_letter_code
_entity_poly.pdbx_strand_id
1 'polypeptide(L)'
;MQLVEAVGRVRVTEREYVVACTGSRLVCFSFRNPEVLLRDVGSTTGFVVSSLDASQEAYVVVERNGVGTGLWACMNLGYALTYSPSPSPSLRVWDIEQAIGRLCVTLGLRAGELNSFVANDRHVAISSNDNNINLLDFGVQDP
;
A
#
# COMPACT_ATOMS: atom_id res chain seq x y z
N MET A 1 26.00 7.16 -11.28
CA MET A 1 24.70 7.59 -10.73
C MET A 1 24.41 6.67 -9.56
N GLN A 2 24.58 7.16 -8.32
CA GLN A 2 24.33 6.38 -7.12
C GLN A 2 22.82 6.39 -6.87
N LEU A 3 22.18 5.23 -7.00
CA LEU A 3 20.78 5.07 -6.63
C LEU A 3 20.73 5.20 -5.10
N VAL A 4 20.26 6.34 -4.61
CA VAL A 4 20.00 6.51 -3.17
C VAL A 4 18.85 5.58 -2.85
N GLU A 5 19.11 4.54 -2.06
CA GLU A 5 18.07 3.63 -1.59
C GLU A 5 17.03 4.47 -0.84
N ALA A 6 15.76 4.41 -1.25
CA ALA A 6 14.71 5.19 -0.59
C ALA A 6 14.46 4.58 0.79
N VAL A 7 15.16 5.07 1.82
CA VAL A 7 15.07 4.59 3.21
C VAL A 7 13.80 5.08 3.90
N GLY A 8 12.76 5.44 3.14
CA GLY A 8 11.42 5.46 3.72
C GLY A 8 10.29 5.87 2.80
N ARG A 9 9.10 5.40 3.15
CA ARG A 9 7.82 5.83 2.57
C ARG A 9 7.06 6.61 3.62
N VAL A 10 6.48 7.75 3.23
CA VAL A 10 5.80 8.67 4.14
C VAL A 10 4.41 8.98 3.59
N ARG A 11 3.41 9.00 4.46
CA ARG A 11 2.06 9.46 4.17
C ARG A 11 1.60 10.43 5.25
N VAL A 12 0.85 11.44 4.83
CA VAL A 12 0.16 12.37 5.72
C VAL A 12 -1.32 12.06 5.65
N THR A 13 -1.95 11.84 6.81
CA THR A 13 -3.38 11.56 6.90
C THR A 13 -4.18 12.86 7.06
N GLU A 14 -5.48 12.81 6.81
CA GLU A 14 -6.38 13.96 6.96
C GLU A 14 -6.44 14.52 8.39
N ARG A 15 -6.18 13.68 9.40
CA ARG A 15 -6.09 14.08 10.82
C ARG A 15 -4.68 14.53 11.21
N GLU A 16 -3.88 14.95 10.23
CA GLU A 16 -2.62 15.64 10.50
C GLU A 16 -1.57 14.73 11.14
N TYR A 17 -1.69 13.41 10.92
CA TYR A 17 -0.68 12.43 11.32
C TYR A 17 0.23 12.09 10.16
N VAL A 18 1.51 11.89 10.46
CA VAL A 18 2.52 11.40 9.53
C VAL A 18 2.81 9.96 9.90
N VAL A 19 2.62 9.05 8.93
CA VAL A 19 3.08 7.67 9.03
C VAL A 19 4.29 7.53 8.13
N ALA A 20 5.42 7.14 8.71
CA ALA A 20 6.67 6.93 7.98
C ALA A 20 7.22 5.55 8.30
N CYS A 21 7.56 4.78 7.28
CA CYS A 21 8.35 3.57 7.45
C CYS A 21 9.75 3.84 6.92
N THR A 22 10.76 3.51 7.70
CA THR A 22 12.17 3.52 7.33
C THR A 22 12.68 2.12 7.06
N GLY A 23 13.95 1.95 6.70
CA GLY A 23 14.56 0.62 6.57
C GLY A 23 14.55 -0.23 7.85
N SER A 24 14.19 0.32 9.02
CA SER A 24 14.20 -0.42 10.29
C SER A 24 13.09 -0.07 11.28
N ARG A 25 12.34 1.01 11.06
CA ARG A 25 11.28 1.47 11.97
C ARG A 25 10.04 1.92 11.21
N LEU A 26 8.88 1.62 11.76
CA LEU A 26 7.63 2.28 11.41
C LEU A 26 7.29 3.28 12.53
N VAL A 27 7.14 4.53 12.17
CA VAL A 27 6.81 5.62 13.09
C VAL A 27 5.51 6.31 12.68
N CYS A 28 4.72 6.72 13.67
CA CYS A 28 3.54 7.56 13.50
C CYS A 28 3.61 8.71 14.50
N PHE A 29 3.40 9.95 14.04
CA PHE A 29 3.41 11.14 14.88
C PHE A 29 2.47 12.22 14.33
N SER A 30 2.07 13.18 15.17
CA SER A 30 1.31 14.34 14.71
C SER A 30 2.24 15.35 14.05
N PHE A 31 1.90 15.89 12.87
CA PHE A 31 2.72 16.95 12.27
C PHE A 31 2.72 18.22 13.13
N ARG A 32 1.67 18.44 13.95
CA ARG A 32 1.59 19.58 14.86
C ARG A 32 2.57 19.49 16.04
N ASN A 33 2.99 18.28 16.39
CA ASN A 33 4.00 18.05 17.43
C ASN A 33 4.86 16.82 17.09
N PRO A 34 5.85 16.97 16.18
CA PRO A 34 6.62 15.84 15.65
C PRO A 34 7.49 15.11 16.68
N GLU A 35 7.77 15.72 17.84
CA GLU A 35 8.59 15.09 18.89
C GLU A 35 7.85 13.99 19.65
N VAL A 36 6.51 13.96 19.58
CA VAL A 36 5.68 12.95 20.23
C VAL A 36 5.32 11.84 19.24
N LEU A 37 5.99 10.70 19.37
CA LEU A 37 5.66 9.50 18.61
C LEU A 37 4.40 8.84 19.20
N LEU A 38 3.36 8.71 18.38
CA LEU A 38 2.16 7.94 18.68
C LEU A 38 2.43 6.43 18.53
N ARG A 39 3.35 6.07 17.64
CA ARG A 39 3.78 4.71 17.43
C ARG A 39 5.23 4.68 16.96
N ASP A 40 6.01 3.77 17.51
CA ASP A 40 7.37 3.42 17.07
C ASP A 40 7.51 1.90 17.14
N VAL A 41 7.56 1.25 15.98
CA VAL A 41 7.67 -0.21 15.86
C VAL A 41 8.96 -0.52 15.09
N GLY A 42 9.91 -1.15 15.76
CA GLY A 42 11.15 -1.63 15.14
C GLY A 42 10.96 -2.96 14.43
N SER A 43 11.70 -3.17 13.33
CA SER A 43 11.88 -4.49 12.70
C SER A 43 13.24 -5.08 13.05
N THR A 44 13.26 -6.35 13.43
CA THR A 44 14.51 -7.10 13.69
C THR A 44 15.21 -7.55 12.41
N THR A 45 14.48 -7.62 11.30
CA THR A 45 14.99 -8.06 9.98
C THR A 45 15.19 -6.90 9.01
N GLY A 46 14.83 -5.68 9.42
CA GLY A 46 14.71 -4.52 8.54
C GLY A 46 13.41 -4.55 7.73
N PHE A 47 13.07 -3.40 7.14
CA PHE A 47 11.95 -3.23 6.22
C PHE A 47 12.49 -2.92 4.83
N VAL A 48 12.08 -3.69 3.82
CA VAL A 48 12.27 -3.33 2.40
C VAL A 48 10.91 -2.91 1.85
N VAL A 49 10.52 -1.66 2.09
CA VAL A 49 9.17 -1.18 1.80
C VAL A 49 9.02 -0.78 0.33
N SER A 50 8.26 -1.56 -0.43
CA SER A 50 7.93 -1.17 -1.81
C SER A 50 6.87 -0.08 -1.85
N SER A 51 5.86 -0.13 -0.96
CA SER A 51 4.81 0.87 -0.83
C SER A 51 4.33 1.02 0.62
N LEU A 52 3.86 2.22 0.97
CA LEU A 52 3.19 2.54 2.23
C LEU A 52 1.97 3.41 1.93
N ASP A 53 0.86 3.04 2.53
CA ASP A 53 -0.32 3.89 2.56
C ASP A 53 -0.86 4.06 3.99
N ALA A 54 -1.58 5.16 4.23
CA ALA A 54 -2.18 5.46 5.53
C ALA A 54 -3.61 6.01 5.38
N SER A 55 -4.53 5.54 6.22
CA SER A 55 -5.88 6.07 6.39
C SER A 55 -6.05 6.66 7.80
N GLN A 56 -7.28 7.02 8.18
CA GLN A 56 -7.57 7.51 9.53
C GLN A 56 -7.38 6.43 10.61
N GLU A 57 -7.63 5.17 10.28
CA GLU A 57 -7.73 4.08 11.26
C GLU A 57 -6.66 3.01 11.10
N ALA A 58 -6.07 2.91 9.90
CA ALA A 58 -5.11 1.87 9.58
C ALA A 58 -3.96 2.41 8.73
N TYR A 59 -2.86 1.68 8.72
CA TYR A 59 -1.79 1.82 7.76
C TYR A 59 -1.45 0.43 7.23
N VAL A 60 -1.02 0.35 5.97
CA VAL A 60 -0.54 -0.89 5.37
C VAL A 60 0.89 -0.68 4.91
N VAL A 61 1.77 -1.52 5.46
CA VAL A 61 3.16 -1.62 5.06
C VAL A 61 3.30 -2.88 4.23
N VAL A 62 3.89 -2.73 3.05
CA VAL A 62 4.18 -3.85 2.18
C VAL A 62 5.68 -4.04 2.08
N GLU A 63 6.13 -5.19 2.60
CA GLU A 63 7.54 -5.57 2.68
C GLU A 63 7.93 -6.55 1.57
N ARG A 64 9.14 -6.37 1.05
CA ARG A 64 9.75 -7.28 0.09
C ARG A 64 10.61 -8.33 0.79
N ASN A 65 10.11 -9.56 0.87
CA ASN A 65 10.92 -10.71 1.27
C ASN A 65 11.66 -11.27 0.04
N GLY A 66 12.85 -10.75 -0.30
CA GLY A 66 13.84 -11.38 -1.21
C GLY A 66 13.41 -11.83 -2.64
N VAL A 67 14.13 -11.33 -3.66
CA VAL A 67 14.17 -11.72 -5.10
C VAL A 67 12.88 -11.58 -5.94
N GLY A 68 11.67 -11.59 -5.37
CA GLY A 68 10.41 -11.30 -6.11
C GLY A 68 10.10 -9.81 -6.24
N THR A 69 9.58 -9.36 -7.38
CA THR A 69 9.36 -7.94 -7.79
C THR A 69 8.30 -7.19 -6.97
N GLY A 70 8.45 -5.85 -6.89
CA GLY A 70 7.78 -4.96 -5.95
C GLY A 70 6.27 -5.12 -5.86
N LEU A 71 5.78 -5.33 -4.64
CA LEU A 71 4.35 -5.34 -4.35
C LEU A 71 3.91 -3.88 -4.17
N TRP A 72 3.07 -3.38 -5.06
CA TRP A 72 2.52 -2.02 -4.93
C TRP A 72 1.26 -2.06 -4.10
N ALA A 73 1.00 -1.00 -3.33
CA ALA A 73 -0.17 -0.93 -2.48
C ALA A 73 -0.76 0.47 -2.45
N CYS A 74 -2.09 0.53 -2.41
CA CYS A 74 -2.84 1.72 -2.00
C CYS A 74 -3.89 1.31 -0.96
N MET A 75 -4.36 2.27 -0.18
CA MET A 75 -5.52 2.11 0.68
C MET A 75 -6.54 3.17 0.35
N ASN A 76 -7.80 2.80 0.54
CA ASN A 76 -8.88 3.75 0.52
C ASN A 76 -9.96 3.31 1.50
N LEU A 77 -10.35 4.23 2.40
CA LEU A 77 -11.30 3.95 3.48
C LEU A 77 -10.90 2.69 4.28
N GLY A 78 -11.82 1.74 4.42
CA GLY A 78 -11.64 0.44 5.07
C GLY A 78 -11.03 -0.65 4.18
N TYR A 79 -10.45 -0.31 3.01
CA TYR A 79 -9.84 -1.28 2.10
C TYR A 79 -8.37 -1.01 1.81
N ALA A 80 -7.59 -2.08 1.72
CA ALA A 80 -6.24 -2.08 1.17
C ALA A 80 -6.19 -2.86 -0.14
N LEU A 81 -5.43 -2.35 -1.10
CA LEU A 81 -5.24 -2.98 -2.40
C LEU A 81 -3.76 -3.29 -2.58
N THR A 82 -3.44 -4.53 -2.92
CA THR A 82 -2.07 -4.97 -3.13
C THR A 82 -1.92 -5.61 -4.50
N TYR A 83 -0.92 -5.20 -5.28
CA TYR A 83 -0.58 -5.82 -6.55
C TYR A 83 0.71 -6.62 -6.43
N SER A 84 0.67 -7.89 -6.82
CA SER A 84 1.87 -8.73 -6.97
C SER A 84 2.12 -9.06 -8.44
N PRO A 85 3.27 -8.71 -9.03
CA PRO A 85 3.62 -9.08 -10.41
C PRO A 85 4.05 -10.55 -10.58
N SER A 86 4.39 -11.26 -9.50
CA SER A 86 4.95 -12.63 -9.52
C SER A 86 4.30 -13.50 -8.45
N PRO A 87 4.12 -14.83 -8.66
CA PRO A 87 4.42 -15.59 -9.88
C PRO A 87 3.41 -15.36 -11.01
N SER A 88 2.23 -14.82 -10.70
CA SER A 88 1.25 -14.38 -11.68
C SER A 88 0.72 -13.01 -11.26
N PRO A 89 0.63 -12.03 -12.18
CA PRO A 89 0.18 -10.70 -11.86
C PRO A 89 -1.23 -10.72 -11.29
N SER A 90 -1.40 -10.19 -10.08
CA SER A 90 -2.70 -10.14 -9.43
C SER A 90 -2.86 -8.90 -8.57
N LEU A 91 -4.03 -8.30 -8.63
CA LEU A 91 -4.50 -7.29 -7.69
C LEU A 91 -5.38 -7.98 -6.65
N ARG A 92 -5.15 -7.67 -5.37
CA ARG A 92 -5.95 -8.19 -4.25
C ARG A 92 -6.55 -7.03 -3.49
N VAL A 93 -7.81 -7.17 -3.10
CA VAL A 93 -8.53 -6.22 -2.26
C VAL A 93 -8.76 -6.85 -0.89
N TRP A 94 -8.38 -6.14 0.15
CA TRP A 94 -8.46 -6.57 1.55
C TRP A 94 -9.36 -5.59 2.30
N ASP A 95 -10.36 -6.10 2.99
CA ASP A 95 -11.09 -5.36 4.03
C ASP A 95 -10.19 -5.29 5.26
N ILE A 96 -9.91 -4.07 5.72
CA ILE A 96 -9.03 -3.77 6.85
C ILE A 96 -9.79 -3.08 8.00
N GLU A 97 -11.13 -3.08 7.98
CA GLU A 97 -11.94 -2.56 9.10
C GLU A 97 -11.83 -3.47 10.34
N GLN A 98 -11.45 -4.73 10.13
CA GLN A 98 -11.15 -5.69 11.19
C GLN A 98 -9.68 -5.64 11.60
N ALA A 99 -9.37 -6.02 12.84
CA ALA A 99 -7.99 -6.06 13.36
C ALA A 99 -7.03 -6.95 12.54
N ILE A 100 -7.57 -7.94 11.82
CA ILE A 100 -6.85 -8.75 10.83
C ILE A 100 -7.54 -8.54 9.50
N GLY A 101 -6.80 -8.06 8.50
CA GLY A 101 -7.34 -7.81 7.17
C GLY A 101 -7.90 -9.09 6.53
N ARG A 102 -9.09 -9.00 5.93
CA ARG A 102 -9.77 -10.09 5.23
C ARG A 102 -9.66 -9.91 3.73
N LEU A 103 -9.17 -10.92 3.02
CA LEU A 103 -9.16 -10.91 1.55
C LEU A 103 -10.59 -10.95 1.01
N CYS A 104 -10.98 -9.92 0.26
CA CYS A 104 -12.29 -9.82 -0.39
C CYS A 104 -12.24 -10.39 -1.80
N VAL A 105 -11.28 -9.94 -2.60
CA VAL A 105 -11.21 -10.20 -4.04
C VAL A 105 -9.77 -10.41 -4.49
N THR A 106 -9.57 -11.31 -5.46
CA THR A 106 -8.33 -11.42 -6.25
C THR A 106 -8.67 -11.31 -7.73
N LEU A 107 -8.04 -10.36 -8.42
CA LEU A 107 -8.17 -10.15 -9.86
C LEU A 107 -6.85 -10.50 -10.54
N GLY A 108 -6.89 -11.39 -11.52
CA GLY A 108 -5.74 -11.67 -12.39
C GLY A 108 -5.52 -10.51 -13.36
N LEU A 109 -4.29 -10.00 -13.43
CA LEU A 109 -3.88 -8.96 -14.38
C LEU A 109 -2.82 -9.52 -15.34
N ARG A 110 -2.48 -8.81 -16.42
CA ARG A 110 -1.36 -9.23 -17.28
C ARG A 110 -0.05 -8.61 -16.78
N ALA A 111 1.06 -9.26 -17.14
CA ALA A 111 2.38 -8.88 -16.63
C ALA A 111 2.87 -7.60 -17.30
N GLY A 112 3.46 -6.68 -16.51
CA GLY A 112 3.99 -5.40 -17.01
C GLY A 112 3.00 -4.23 -17.01
N GLU A 113 1.77 -4.45 -16.52
CA GLU A 113 0.64 -3.52 -16.66
C GLU A 113 0.47 -2.50 -15.53
N LEU A 114 1.35 -2.36 -14.54
CA LEU A 114 1.06 -1.45 -13.42
C LEU A 114 2.25 -0.54 -13.12
N ASN A 115 2.01 0.77 -13.17
CA ASN A 115 2.96 1.81 -12.75
C ASN A 115 2.49 2.49 -11.48
N SER A 116 1.20 2.83 -11.43
CA SER A 116 0.54 3.43 -10.28
C SER A 116 -0.94 3.05 -10.28
N PHE A 117 -1.56 3.10 -9.11
CA PHE A 117 -3.00 2.98 -8.99
C PHE A 117 -3.51 3.76 -7.78
N VAL A 118 -4.75 4.19 -7.88
CA VAL A 118 -5.50 4.84 -6.81
C VAL A 118 -6.87 4.18 -6.73
N ALA A 119 -7.42 4.10 -5.53
CA ALA A 119 -8.73 3.51 -5.31
C ALA A 119 -9.66 4.51 -4.62
N ASN A 120 -10.95 4.41 -4.92
CA ASN A 120 -12.01 4.97 -4.09
C ASN A 120 -12.80 3.83 -3.41
N ASP A 121 -13.99 4.11 -2.92
CA ASP A 121 -14.86 3.21 -2.18
C ASP A 121 -15.31 1.98 -2.97
N ARG A 122 -15.22 2.03 -4.31
CA ARG A 122 -15.76 0.99 -5.19
C ARG A 122 -14.91 0.67 -6.42
N HIS A 123 -14.03 1.59 -6.79
CA HIS A 123 -13.29 1.54 -8.04
C HIS A 123 -11.79 1.68 -7.83
N VAL A 124 -11.01 1.06 -8.71
CA VAL A 124 -9.56 1.23 -8.83
C VAL A 124 -9.24 1.81 -10.19
N ALA A 125 -8.54 2.94 -10.21
CA ALA A 125 -7.92 3.46 -11.42
C ALA A 125 -6.47 3.01 -11.46
N ILE A 126 -6.09 2.32 -12.53
CA ILE A 126 -4.78 1.73 -12.75
C ILE A 126 -4.14 2.41 -13.97
N SER A 127 -2.95 2.95 -13.78
CA SER A 127 -2.09 3.42 -14.88
C SER A 127 -1.08 2.33 -15.24
N SER A 128 -1.03 2.06 -16.54
CA SER A 128 -0.29 0.96 -17.16
C SER A 128 0.70 1.51 -18.21
N ASN A 129 1.70 0.70 -18.59
CA ASN A 129 2.64 1.09 -19.66
C ASN A 129 2.05 1.02 -21.08
N ASP A 130 0.80 0.59 -21.21
CA ASP A 130 0.08 0.44 -22.48
C ASP A 130 -0.61 1.74 -22.94
N ASN A 131 -0.28 2.87 -22.31
CA ASN A 131 -0.91 4.19 -22.49
C ASN A 131 -2.41 4.24 -22.15
N ASN A 132 -2.95 3.25 -21.44
CA ASN A 132 -4.34 3.26 -20.97
C ASN A 132 -4.43 3.52 -19.45
N ILE A 133 -5.62 3.98 -19.05
CA ILE A 133 -6.06 3.95 -17.65
C ILE A 133 -7.17 2.92 -17.55
N ASN A 134 -6.91 1.85 -16.80
CA ASN A 134 -7.89 0.79 -16.55
C ASN A 134 -8.71 1.12 -15.30
N LEU A 135 -10.03 1.02 -15.38
CA LEU A 135 -10.94 1.19 -14.25
C LEU A 135 -11.56 -0.16 -13.89
N LEU A 136 -11.37 -0.59 -12.63
CA LEU A 136 -11.94 -1.82 -12.10
C LEU A 136 -12.99 -1.49 -11.05
N ASP A 137 -14.22 -2.02 -11.18
CA ASP A 137 -15.24 -2.01 -10.13
C ASP A 137 -15.11 -3.30 -9.30
N PHE A 138 -14.88 -3.16 -8.01
CA PHE A 138 -14.79 -4.27 -7.05
C PHE A 138 -15.98 -4.33 -6.09
N GLY A 139 -17.01 -3.51 -6.30
CA GLY A 139 -18.26 -3.59 -5.55
C GLY A 139 -18.85 -5.00 -5.66
N VAL A 140 -19.47 -5.46 -4.57
CA VAL A 140 -20.16 -6.76 -4.52
C VAL A 140 -21.11 -6.85 -5.72
N GLN A 141 -20.85 -7.80 -6.63
CA GLN A 141 -21.85 -8.19 -7.62
C GLN A 141 -22.85 -9.07 -6.87
N ASP A 142 -23.99 -8.49 -6.49
CA ASP A 142 -25.13 -9.32 -6.10
C ASP A 142 -25.49 -10.22 -7.29
N PRO A 143 -25.70 -11.53 -7.07
CA PRO A 143 -26.06 -12.48 -8.11
C PRO A 143 -27.43 -12.20 -8.75
#